data_AF-A0A2V9Y7A7-F1
#
_entry.id   AF-A0A2V9Y7A7-F1
#
_cell.length_a   1.000
_cell.length_b   1.000
_cell.length_c   1.000
_cell.angle_alpha   90.00
_cell.angle_beta   90.00
_cell.angle_gamma   90.00
#
_symmetry.space_group_name_H-M   'P 1'
#
loop_
_entity.id
_entity.type
_entity.pdbx_description
1 polymer ?
#
loop_
_entity_poly.entity_id
_entity_poly.type
_entity_poly.pdbx_seq_one_letter_code
_entity_poly.pdbx_strand_id
1 'polypeptide(L)'
;MRRQYLHLSTYHCDACDGPVVAGSLAVRENEISKETDIRQVGAICLSCGHRQYAATAPARAHHLLPMEWAATDTIKVSSLTTAFVEALNRADLH
;
A
#
# COMPACT_ATOMS: atom_id res chain seq x y z
N MET A 1 -5.17 20.85 -9.44
CA MET A 1 -4.99 19.57 -10.16
C MET A 1 -5.25 18.48 -9.15
N ARG A 2 -6.16 17.56 -9.44
CA ARG A 2 -6.49 16.45 -8.55
C ARG A 2 -5.28 15.51 -8.46
N ARG A 3 -4.69 15.39 -7.28
CA ARG A 3 -3.57 14.46 -7.00
C ARG A 3 -4.05 13.32 -6.13
N GLN A 4 -3.52 12.13 -6.36
CA GLN A 4 -3.78 10.96 -5.54
C GLN A 4 -2.56 10.67 -4.69
N TYR A 5 -2.77 10.17 -3.47
CA TYR A 5 -1.74 9.88 -2.49
C TYR A 5 -1.91 8.47 -1.97
N LEU A 6 -0.82 7.72 -1.88
CA LEU A 6 -0.77 6.43 -1.23
C LEU A 6 -0.34 6.62 0.22
N HIS A 7 -1.19 6.13 1.11
CA HIS A 7 -0.94 5.98 2.53
C HIS A 7 -0.61 4.54 2.83
N LEU A 8 0.55 4.30 3.42
CA LEU A 8 0.95 2.98 3.88
C LEU A 8 1.02 2.96 5.39
N SER A 9 0.62 1.83 5.96
CA SER A 9 0.74 1.56 7.39
C SER A 9 1.14 0.12 7.64
N THR A 10 1.82 -0.11 8.77
CA THR A 10 2.23 -1.44 9.20
C THR A 10 1.82 -1.71 10.64
N TYR A 11 1.40 -2.94 10.94
CA TYR A 11 0.99 -3.37 12.29
C TYR A 11 1.11 -4.88 12.44
N HIS A 12 0.91 -5.38 13.66
CA HIS A 12 0.97 -6.80 13.98
C HIS A 12 -0.29 -7.56 13.53
N CYS A 13 -0.08 -8.74 12.97
CA CYS A 13 -1.14 -9.66 12.58
C CYS A 13 -1.77 -10.32 13.81
N ASP A 14 -3.08 -10.26 13.93
CA ASP A 14 -3.83 -10.95 14.99
C ASP A 14 -3.72 -12.49 14.95
N ALA A 15 -3.53 -13.08 13.76
CA ALA A 15 -3.47 -14.52 13.59
C ALA A 15 -2.08 -15.14 13.85
N CYS A 16 -1.00 -14.40 13.59
CA CYS A 16 0.36 -14.96 13.66
C CYS A 16 1.43 -14.02 14.22
N ASP A 17 1.05 -12.81 14.65
CA ASP A 17 1.93 -11.75 15.12
C ASP A 17 2.96 -11.24 14.08
N GLY A 18 2.87 -11.71 12.84
CA GLY A 18 3.69 -11.25 11.72
C GLY A 18 3.32 -9.85 11.21
N PRO A 19 4.17 -9.22 10.40
CA PRO A 19 3.92 -7.86 9.90
C PRO A 19 2.80 -7.83 8.87
N VAL A 20 1.79 -6.99 9.11
CA VAL A 20 0.77 -6.59 8.16
C VAL A 20 1.19 -5.30 7.49
N VAL A 21 1.03 -5.23 6.16
CA VAL A 21 1.10 -3.98 5.40
C VAL A 21 -0.30 -3.64 4.92
N ALA A 22 -0.76 -2.42 5.18
CA ALA A 22 -2.06 -1.92 4.77
C ALA A 22 -1.92 -0.60 3.99
N GLY A 23 -2.67 -0.50 2.89
CA GLY A 23 -2.66 0.65 2.01
C GLY A 23 -4.04 1.30 1.87
N SER A 24 -4.06 2.63 1.83
CA SER A 24 -5.21 3.42 1.41
C SER A 24 -4.80 4.49 0.40
N LEU A 25 -5.73 4.88 -0.46
CA LEU A 25 -5.57 5.97 -1.39
C LEU A 25 -6.40 7.15 -0.91
N ALA A 26 -5.83 8.35 -1.01
CA ALA A 26 -6.51 9.59 -0.71
C ALA A 26 -6.35 10.56 -1.87
N VAL A 27 -7.24 11.54 -1.98
CA VAL A 27 -7.24 12.53 -3.05
C VAL A 27 -7.06 13.92 -2.47
N ARG A 28 -6.26 14.76 -3.12
CA ARG A 28 -6.16 16.19 -2.81
C ARG A 28 -6.47 17.02 -4.05
N GLU A 29 -7.42 17.95 -3.93
CA GLU A 29 -7.87 18.78 -5.06
C GLU A 29 -6.83 19.84 -5.51
N ASN A 30 -6.00 20.29 -4.57
CA ASN A 30 -4.92 21.27 -4.80
C ASN A 30 -3.84 21.12 -3.70
N GLU A 31 -2.81 21.97 -3.71
CA GLU A 31 -1.64 21.81 -2.82
C GLU A 31 -1.95 22.11 -1.35
N ILE A 32 -2.95 22.94 -1.07
CA ILE A 32 -3.29 23.42 0.28
C ILE A 32 -4.51 22.72 0.89
N SER A 33 -5.30 22.00 0.09
CA SER A 33 -6.49 21.30 0.55
C SER A 33 -6.12 20.09 1.42
N LYS A 34 -7.00 19.76 2.37
CA LYS A 34 -6.93 18.48 3.08
C LYS A 34 -7.24 17.34 2.11
N GLU A 35 -6.69 16.18 2.42
CA GLU A 35 -7.01 14.96 1.69
C GLU A 35 -8.43 14.49 1.99
N THR A 36 -9.10 14.02 0.95
CA THR A 36 -10.47 13.54 0.93
C THR A 36 -10.53 12.18 0.24
N ASP A 37 -11.72 11.55 0.25
CA ASP A 37 -11.96 10.26 -0.42
C ASP A 37 -10.93 9.18 -0.03
N ILE A 38 -10.63 9.07 1.27
CA ILE A 38 -9.70 8.05 1.78
C ILE A 38 -10.36 6.68 1.62
N ARG A 39 -9.83 5.90 0.69
CA ARG A 39 -10.33 4.56 0.33
C ARG A 39 -9.28 3.52 0.62
N GLN A 40 -9.67 2.49 1.36
CA GLN A 40 -8.79 1.35 1.60
C GLN A 40 -8.55 0.57 0.30
N VAL A 41 -7.28 0.30 -0.03
CA VAL A 41 -6.88 -0.53 -1.17
C VAL A 41 -6.80 -2.00 -0.75
N GLY A 42 -6.20 -2.25 0.41
CA GLY A 42 -6.03 -3.60 0.91
C GLY A 42 -5.10 -3.67 2.11
N ALA A 43 -5.04 -4.86 2.70
CA ALA A 43 -4.09 -5.17 3.76
C ALA A 43 -3.79 -6.67 3.75
N ILE A 44 -2.55 -7.03 4.06
CA ILE A 44 -2.12 -8.43 4.08
C ILE A 44 -0.96 -8.63 5.08
N CYS A 45 -1.05 -9.71 5.85
CA CYS A 45 0.08 -10.21 6.62
C CYS A 45 1.11 -10.85 5.68
N LEU A 46 2.35 -10.37 5.73
CA LEU A 46 3.43 -10.89 4.90
C LEU A 46 3.91 -12.28 5.34
N SER A 47 3.53 -12.74 6.54
CA SER A 47 3.90 -14.05 7.07
C SER A 47 2.87 -15.13 6.78
N CYS A 48 1.58 -14.88 7.02
CA CYS A 48 0.53 -15.89 6.91
C CYS A 48 -0.53 -15.60 5.84
N GLY A 49 -0.45 -14.45 5.15
CA GLY A 49 -1.43 -14.05 4.15
C GLY A 49 -2.80 -13.64 4.71
N HIS A 50 -2.96 -13.59 6.04
CA HIS A 50 -4.20 -13.13 6.67
C HIS A 50 -4.49 -11.67 6.28
N ARG A 51 -5.73 -11.40 5.85
CA ARG A 51 -6.18 -10.07 5.42
C ARG A 51 -6.83 -9.33 6.58
N GLN A 52 -5.99 -8.78 7.44
CA GLN A 52 -6.42 -7.90 8.53
C GLN A 52 -6.44 -6.46 8.02
N TYR A 53 -7.62 -5.83 7.96
CA TYR A 53 -7.79 -4.50 7.37
C TYR A 53 -7.56 -3.34 8.36
N ALA A 54 -7.51 -3.63 9.66
CA ALA A 54 -7.26 -2.64 10.69
C ALA A 54 -6.35 -3.19 11.79
N ALA A 55 -5.49 -2.35 12.33
CA ALA A 55 -4.72 -2.68 13.53
C ALA A 55 -5.68 -2.98 14.69
N THR A 56 -5.46 -4.11 15.37
CA THR A 56 -6.23 -4.51 16.55
C THR A 56 -5.47 -4.09 17.81
N ALA A 57 -6.21 -3.62 18.82
CA ALA A 57 -5.61 -3.25 20.10
C ALA A 57 -4.92 -4.48 20.75
N PRO A 58 -3.76 -4.32 21.40
CA PRO A 58 -3.07 -3.07 21.74
C PRO A 58 -2.09 -2.55 20.67
N ALA A 59 -1.93 -3.25 19.54
CA ALA A 59 -0.94 -2.91 18.53
C ALA A 59 -1.27 -1.57 17.86
N ARG A 60 -0.28 -0.66 17.85
CA ARG A 60 -0.38 0.63 17.14
C ARG A 60 0.00 0.44 15.68
N ALA A 61 -0.74 1.07 14.78
CA ALA A 61 -0.32 1.19 13.39
C ALA A 61 0.84 2.18 13.28
N HIS A 62 1.89 1.78 12.57
CA HIS A 62 2.98 2.65 12.15
C HIS A 62 2.65 3.21 10.77
N HIS A 63 2.49 4.51 10.66
CA HIS A 63 2.16 5.18 9.41
C HIS A 63 3.42 5.70 8.73
N LEU A 64 3.53 5.45 7.43
CA LEU A 64 4.55 6.04 6.56
C LEU A 64 4.07 7.41 6.06
N LEU A 65 5.02 8.26 5.64
CA LEU A 65 4.68 9.52 5.01
C LEU A 65 3.88 9.25 3.72
N PRO A 66 2.74 9.95 3.51
CA PRO A 66 1.99 9.81 2.27
C PRO A 66 2.85 10.18 1.08
N MET A 67 2.79 9.38 0.02
CA MET A 67 3.50 9.67 -1.22
C MET A 67 2.52 9.95 -2.35
N GLU A 68 2.82 10.91 -3.21
CA GLU A 68 2.03 11.14 -4.42
C GLU A 68 2.03 9.86 -5.26
N TRP A 69 0.83 9.41 -5.63
CA TRP A 69 0.60 8.18 -6.35
C TRP A 69 -0.03 8.52 -7.70
N ALA A 70 0.72 8.31 -8.78
CA ALA A 70 0.19 8.51 -10.11
C ALA A 70 -0.91 7.49 -10.40
N ALA A 71 -2.10 7.95 -10.76
CA ALA A 71 -3.18 7.07 -11.19
C ALA A 71 -2.72 6.29 -12.43
N THR A 72 -2.75 4.97 -12.34
CA THR A 72 -2.35 4.06 -13.42
C THR A 72 -3.46 3.94 -14.46
N ASP A 73 -3.86 5.04 -15.09
CA ASP A 73 -4.76 4.99 -16.27
C ASP A 73 -4.07 4.36 -17.50
N THR A 74 -2.81 3.92 -17.37
CA THR A 74 -1.97 3.49 -18.50
C THR A 74 -1.05 2.29 -18.22
N ILE A 75 -1.29 1.49 -17.18
CA ILE A 75 -0.59 0.20 -17.10
C ILE A 75 -1.35 -0.83 -17.94
N LYS A 76 -0.91 -1.01 -19.19
CA LYS A 76 -1.32 -2.18 -19.98
C LYS A 76 -0.95 -3.42 -19.17
N VAL A 77 -1.89 -4.34 -18.94
CA VAL A 77 -1.67 -5.57 -18.15
C VAL A 77 -0.41 -6.35 -18.61
N SER A 78 -0.06 -6.23 -19.89
CA SER A 78 1.18 -6.79 -20.45
C SER A 78 2.49 -6.26 -19.84
N SER A 79 2.52 -5.05 -19.28
CA SER A 79 3.73 -4.48 -18.67
C SER A 79 3.91 -4.85 -17.19
N LEU A 80 2.85 -5.25 -16.48
CA LEU A 80 2.93 -5.72 -15.09
C LEU A 80 3.67 -7.05 -14.99
N THR A 81 3.43 -7.96 -15.94
CA THR A 81 4.06 -9.27 -15.97
C THR A 81 5.57 -9.14 -16.16
N THR A 82 6.01 -8.22 -17.02
CA THR A 82 7.43 -7.97 -17.26
C THR A 82 8.13 -7.35 -16.06
N ALA A 83 7.55 -6.31 -15.44
CA ALA A 83 8.18 -5.63 -14.30
C ALA A 83 8.30 -6.55 -13.06
N PHE A 84 7.29 -7.38 -12.80
CA PHE A 84 7.34 -8.35 -11.69
C PHE A 84 8.40 -9.44 -11.92
N VAL A 85 8.48 -9.98 -13.15
CA VAL A 85 9.50 -10.98 -13.51
C VAL A 85 10.91 -10.39 -13.49
N GLU A 86 11.10 -9.17 -13.98
CA GLU A 86 12.39 -8.47 -13.91
C GLU A 86 12.82 -8.18 -12.47
N ALA A 87 11.89 -7.83 -11.58
CA ALA A 87 12.18 -7.60 -10.17
C ALA A 87 12.59 -8.89 -9.45
N LEU A 88 11.95 -10.03 -9.75
CA LEU A 88 12.35 -11.34 -9.23
C LEU A 88 13.74 -11.74 -9.75
N ASN A 89 14.00 -11.60 -11.05
CA ASN A 89 15.27 -11.99 -11.65
C ASN A 89 16.46 -11.10 -11.21
N ARG A 90 16.21 -9.86 -10.77
CA ARG A 90 17.25 -8.99 -10.21
C ARG A 90 17.73 -9.48 -8.83
N ALA A 91 16.91 -10.24 -8.10
CA ALA A 91 17.29 -10.80 -6.80
C ALA A 91 18.22 -12.02 -6.91
N ASP A 92 18.28 -12.69 -8.07
CA ASP A 92 19.08 -13.90 -8.31
C ASP A 92 20.52 -13.61 -8.78
N LEU A 93 20.96 -12.35 -8.73
CA LEU A 93 22.28 -11.89 -9.17
C LEU A 93 23.17 -11.48 -7.99
N HIS A 94 23.31 -12.37 -7.00
CA HIS A 94 24.33 -12.28 -5.94
C HIS A 94 24.84 -13.65 -5.52
#